data_AF-A0A0U3F8F3-F1
#
_entry.id   AF-A0A0U3F8F3-F1
#
_cell.length_a   1.000
_cell.length_b   1.000
_cell.length_c   1.000
_cell.angle_alpha   90.00
_cell.angle_beta   90.00
_cell.angle_gamma   90.00
#
_symmetry.space_group_name_H-M   'P 1'
#
loop_
_entity.id
_entity.type
_entity.pdbx_description
1 polymer ?
#
loop_
_entity_poly.entity_id
_entity_poly.type
_entity_poly.pdbx_seq_one_letter_code
_entity_poly.pdbx_strand_id
1 'polypeptide(L)'
;MYIKFKQGSIKVEVIGNALYVGDEIVLDARTITFPKGSKVYYAEPTKKKMVIVIEHPPIRFVEDPPRVDLVANDRFYYMGFDVRATDLDFEKYLTVVVPGSFLYDYVIVTSNKSEVAMSAKRKAYLEETEKSSIIYLL
;
A
#
# COMPACT_ATOMS: atom_id res chain seq x y z
N MET A 1 5.85 -10.68 -7.90
CA MET A 1 6.34 -11.23 -6.63
C MET A 1 5.17 -11.75 -5.83
N TYR A 2 5.29 -12.86 -5.11
CA TYR A 2 4.28 -13.37 -4.18
C TYR A 2 4.84 -13.42 -2.76
N ILE A 3 4.12 -12.78 -1.84
CA ILE A 3 4.50 -12.67 -0.43
C ILE A 3 3.61 -13.60 0.39
N LYS A 4 4.18 -14.62 1.01
CA LYS A 4 3.45 -15.62 1.79
C LYS A 4 3.21 -15.15 3.23
N PHE A 5 1.95 -15.13 3.62
CA PHE A 5 1.46 -15.02 5.00
C PHE A 5 0.82 -16.35 5.44
N LYS A 6 0.46 -16.49 6.73
CA LYS A 6 -0.26 -17.68 7.23
C LYS A 6 -1.59 -17.95 6.49
N GLN A 7 -2.29 -16.91 6.07
CA GLN A 7 -3.62 -16.99 5.44
C GLN A 7 -3.59 -17.22 3.92
N GLY A 8 -2.41 -17.16 3.28
CA GLY A 8 -2.28 -17.17 1.83
C GLY A 8 -1.19 -16.21 1.38
N SER A 9 -1.16 -15.88 0.09
CA SER A 9 -0.09 -15.04 -0.47
C SER A 9 -0.66 -13.78 -1.12
N ILE A 10 0.03 -12.65 -0.97
CA ILE A 10 -0.32 -11.42 -1.66
C ILE A 10 0.57 -11.28 -2.89
N LYS A 11 -0.03 -11.01 -4.05
CA LYS A 11 0.71 -10.65 -5.26
C LYS A 11 1.15 -9.19 -5.16
N VAL A 12 2.43 -8.96 -5.42
CA VAL A 12 3.02 -7.63 -5.53
C VAL A 12 3.78 -7.53 -6.85
N GLU A 13 3.51 -6.50 -7.64
CA GLU A 13 4.07 -6.35 -8.98
C GLU A 13 4.47 -4.90 -9.23
N VAL A 14 5.58 -4.69 -9.94
CA VAL A 14 5.97 -3.35 -10.38
C VAL A 14 5.73 -3.27 -11.87
N ILE A 15 4.92 -2.30 -12.31
CA ILE A 15 4.66 -2.01 -13.72
C ILE A 15 5.03 -0.55 -13.96
N GLY A 16 6.03 -0.32 -14.81
CA GLY A 16 6.65 1.00 -14.94
C GLY A 16 7.29 1.42 -13.62
N ASN A 17 6.79 2.52 -13.03
CA ASN A 17 7.25 3.02 -11.73
C ASN A 17 6.28 2.74 -10.58
N ALA A 18 5.12 2.12 -10.84
CA ALA A 18 4.09 1.92 -9.83
C ALA A 18 4.15 0.51 -9.23
N LEU A 19 3.91 0.40 -7.92
CA LEU A 19 3.75 -0.87 -7.21
C LEU A 19 2.27 -1.23 -7.09
N TYR A 20 1.91 -2.39 -7.62
CA TYR A 20 0.59 -3.01 -7.49
C TYR A 20 0.61 -3.98 -6.32
N VAL A 21 -0.38 -3.89 -5.43
CA VAL A 21 -0.57 -4.77 -4.27
C VAL A 21 -1.95 -5.43 -4.39
N GLY A 22 -1.98 -6.76 -4.48
CA GLY A 22 -3.21 -7.54 -4.59
C GLY A 22 -4.06 -7.22 -5.83
N ASP A 23 -3.44 -6.68 -6.88
CA ASP A 23 -4.07 -6.18 -8.13
C ASP A 23 -5.11 -5.04 -7.95
N GLU A 24 -5.41 -4.62 -6.72
CA GLU A 24 -6.46 -3.62 -6.41
C GLU A 24 -5.88 -2.28 -5.93
N ILE A 25 -4.71 -2.29 -5.30
CA ILE A 25 -4.04 -1.09 -4.77
C ILE A 25 -2.86 -0.74 -5.68
N VAL A 26 -2.76 0.52 -6.09
CA VAL A 26 -1.67 1.02 -6.94
C VAL A 26 -0.97 2.18 -6.25
N LEU A 27 0.33 2.03 -6.02
CA LEU A 27 1.22 3.00 -5.41
C LEU A 27 2.11 3.60 -6.50
N ASP A 28 1.81 4.81 -6.96
CA ASP A 28 2.62 5.56 -7.92
C ASP A 28 3.22 6.81 -7.25
N ALA A 29 4.15 7.51 -7.91
CA ALA A 29 4.93 8.60 -7.34
C ALA A 29 4.08 9.77 -6.85
N ARG A 30 2.96 10.05 -7.55
CA ARG A 30 2.08 11.19 -7.28
C ARG A 30 0.63 10.82 -7.04
N THR A 31 0.29 9.55 -7.19
CA THR A 31 -1.08 9.06 -7.00
C THR A 31 -1.07 7.77 -6.23
N ILE A 32 -2.11 7.59 -5.42
CA ILE A 32 -2.38 6.33 -4.74
C ILE A 32 -3.81 5.94 -5.07
N THR A 33 -3.98 4.78 -5.68
CA THR A 33 -5.29 4.31 -6.15
C THR A 33 -5.74 3.13 -5.30
N PHE A 34 -6.99 3.20 -4.83
CA PHE A 34 -7.68 2.14 -4.12
C PHE A 34 -8.95 1.72 -4.86
N PRO A 35 -9.45 0.49 -4.63
CA PRO A 35 -10.69 0.02 -5.26
C PRO A 35 -11.89 0.89 -4.85
N LYS A 36 -12.94 0.88 -5.68
CA LYS A 36 -14.21 1.56 -5.39
C LYS A 36 -14.76 1.21 -4.01
N GLY A 37 -15.36 2.20 -3.35
CA GLY A 37 -15.96 2.05 -2.02
C GLY A 37 -14.97 2.22 -0.88
N SER A 38 -13.72 2.56 -1.21
CA SER A 38 -12.73 2.92 -0.20
C SER A 38 -13.04 4.28 0.40
N LYS A 39 -12.95 4.40 1.72
CA LYS A 39 -13.17 5.65 2.46
C LYS A 39 -11.84 6.23 2.88
N VAL A 40 -11.65 7.53 2.61
CA VAL A 40 -10.40 8.22 2.89
C VAL A 40 -10.58 9.24 4.01
N TYR A 41 -9.72 9.17 5.00
CA TYR A 41 -9.67 10.03 6.16
C TYR A 41 -8.29 10.67 6.26
N TYR A 42 -8.25 11.95 6.62
CA TYR A 42 -7.01 12.67 6.88
C TYR A 42 -6.81 12.72 8.40
N ALA A 43 -5.81 12.01 8.90
CA ALA A 43 -5.49 12.07 10.32
C ALA A 43 -4.92 13.46 10.66
N GLU A 44 -5.03 13.87 11.93
CA GLU A 44 -4.46 15.15 12.37
C GLU A 44 -2.97 15.22 12.04
N PRO A 45 -2.53 16.19 11.23
CA PRO A 45 -1.14 16.29 10.84
C PRO A 45 -0.30 16.73 12.05
N THR A 46 0.84 16.10 12.21
CA THR A 46 1.90 16.62 13.07
C THR A 46 2.64 17.76 12.35
N LYS A 47 3.55 18.45 13.05
CA LYS A 47 4.43 19.46 12.41
C LYS A 47 5.26 18.93 11.23
N LYS A 48 5.48 17.62 11.14
CA LYS A 48 6.38 17.00 10.14
C LYS A 48 5.67 16.04 9.19
N LYS A 49 4.66 15.32 9.67
CA LYS A 49 4.00 14.25 8.93
C LYS A 49 2.49 14.40 8.92
N MET A 50 1.90 14.11 7.76
CA MET A 50 0.48 13.86 7.56
C MET A 50 0.30 12.36 7.31
N VAL A 51 -0.75 11.77 7.87
CA VAL A 51 -1.14 10.38 7.61
C VAL A 51 -2.51 10.39 6.96
N ILE A 52 -2.62 9.73 5.81
CA ILE A 52 -3.89 9.47 5.15
C ILE A 52 -4.28 8.05 5.49
N VAL A 53 -5.47 7.87 6.04
CA VAL A 53 -6.04 6.57 6.40
C VAL A 53 -7.08 6.21 5.34
N ILE A 54 -6.99 4.98 4.81
CA ILE A 54 -7.89 4.48 3.79
C ILE A 54 -8.50 3.17 4.28
N GLU A 55 -9.81 3.14 4.51
CA GLU A 55 -10.54 1.88 4.65
C GLU A 55 -10.89 1.38 3.27
N HIS A 56 -10.61 0.11 2.96
CA HIS A 56 -10.87 -0.48 1.65
C HIS A 56 -11.42 -1.91 1.78
N PRO A 57 -12.10 -2.43 0.74
CA PRO A 57 -12.41 -3.84 0.64
C PRO A 57 -11.20 -4.74 0.95
N PRO A 58 -11.42 -5.94 1.56
CA PRO A 58 -10.33 -6.82 1.91
C PRO A 58 -9.48 -7.24 0.71
N ILE A 59 -8.15 -7.18 0.87
CA ILE A 59 -7.20 -7.61 -0.15
C ILE A 59 -7.34 -9.11 -0.39
N ARG A 60 -7.34 -9.50 -1.67
CA ARG A 60 -7.42 -10.90 -2.06
C ARG A 60 -6.09 -11.62 -1.82
N PHE A 61 -6.17 -12.72 -1.08
CA PHE A 61 -5.07 -13.66 -0.94
C PHE A 61 -5.15 -14.74 -2.01
N VAL A 62 -3.99 -15.20 -2.47
CA VAL A 62 -3.80 -16.32 -3.37
C VAL A 62 -3.38 -17.53 -2.53
N GLU A 63 -4.23 -18.55 -2.49
CA GLU A 63 -3.99 -19.77 -1.71
C GLU A 63 -2.80 -20.56 -2.25
N ASP A 64 -2.79 -20.81 -3.56
CA ASP A 64 -1.76 -21.56 -4.29
C ASP A 64 -1.04 -20.66 -5.31
N PRO A 65 -0.04 -19.88 -4.88
CA PRO A 65 0.72 -19.05 -5.80
C PRO A 65 1.69 -19.91 -6.62
N PRO A 66 1.99 -19.54 -7.88
CA PRO A 66 2.93 -20.28 -8.72
C PRO A 66 4.37 -20.29 -8.18
N ARG A 67 4.68 -19.37 -7.24
CA ARG A 67 5.94 -19.28 -6.51
C ARG A 67 5.76 -18.49 -5.21
N VAL A 68 6.70 -18.61 -4.29
CA VAL A 68 6.81 -17.74 -3.11
C VAL A 68 8.16 -17.04 -3.17
N ASP A 69 8.15 -15.72 -3.19
CA ASP A 69 9.36 -14.90 -3.33
C ASP A 69 9.79 -14.26 -2.00
N LEU A 70 8.83 -14.02 -1.08
CA LEU A 70 9.07 -13.48 0.25
C LEU A 70 8.13 -14.17 1.25
N VAL A 71 8.60 -14.38 2.48
CA VAL A 71 7.78 -14.90 3.59
C VAL A 71 7.50 -13.80 4.62
N ALA A 72 6.45 -13.97 5.41
CA ALA A 72 6.15 -13.08 6.51
C ALA A 72 7.32 -12.92 7.50
N ASN A 73 7.41 -11.73 8.10
CA ASN A 73 8.47 -11.29 9.01
C ASN A 73 9.85 -11.15 8.35
N ASP A 74 9.87 -10.94 7.04
CA ASP A 74 11.07 -10.69 6.25
C ASP A 74 10.95 -9.38 5.44
N ARG A 75 12.08 -8.93 4.91
CA ARG A 75 12.24 -7.69 4.15
C ARG A 75 12.92 -7.97 2.81
N PHE A 76 12.41 -7.38 1.75
CA PHE A 76 12.97 -7.51 0.42
C PHE A 76 12.99 -6.18 -0.33
N TYR A 77 14.10 -5.90 -1.00
CA TYR A 77 14.19 -4.75 -1.90
C TYR A 77 13.76 -5.20 -3.30
N TYR A 78 12.59 -4.72 -3.73
CA TYR A 78 11.97 -5.11 -4.98
C TYR A 78 11.86 -3.91 -5.91
N MET A 79 12.70 -3.87 -6.95
CA MET A 79 12.60 -2.88 -8.04
C MET A 79 12.48 -1.42 -7.57
N GLY A 80 13.24 -1.02 -6.54
CA GLY A 80 13.19 0.34 -6.00
C GLY A 80 12.43 0.47 -4.67
N PHE A 81 11.54 -0.47 -4.38
CA PHE A 81 10.72 -0.47 -3.17
C PHE A 81 11.36 -1.33 -2.09
N ASP A 82 11.36 -0.84 -0.85
CA ASP A 82 11.67 -1.65 0.31
C ASP A 82 10.36 -2.20 0.90
N VAL A 83 10.14 -3.49 0.72
CA VAL A 83 8.91 -4.19 1.05
C VAL A 83 9.14 -5.07 2.28
N ARG A 84 8.33 -4.90 3.31
CA ARG A 84 8.41 -5.64 4.58
C ARG A 84 7.10 -6.31 4.87
N ALA A 85 7.10 -7.63 4.94
CA ALA A 85 5.93 -8.41 5.29
C ALA A 85 5.95 -8.67 6.80
N THR A 86 4.86 -8.42 7.52
CA THR A 86 4.74 -8.75 8.95
C THR A 86 3.46 -9.55 9.18
N ASP A 87 3.57 -10.66 9.89
CA ASP A 87 2.43 -11.48 10.33
C ASP A 87 2.45 -11.53 11.86
N LEU A 88 1.61 -10.70 12.46
CA LEU A 88 1.23 -10.81 13.85
C LEU A 88 0.08 -11.83 13.91
N ASP A 89 0.03 -12.63 14.96
CA ASP A 89 -1.02 -13.66 15.10
C ASP A 89 -2.45 -13.09 14.98
N PHE A 90 -2.63 -11.81 15.28
CA PHE A 90 -3.90 -11.08 15.16
C PHE A 90 -4.01 -10.17 13.92
N GLU A 91 -2.91 -9.79 13.26
CA GLU A 91 -2.95 -8.89 12.10
C GLU A 91 -1.74 -9.09 11.17
N LYS A 92 -1.99 -9.03 9.86
CA LYS A 92 -0.96 -9.07 8.83
C LYS A 92 -0.91 -7.74 8.13
N TYR A 93 0.30 -7.26 7.88
CA TYR A 93 0.47 -6.05 7.11
C TYR A 93 1.74 -6.06 6.28
N LEU A 94 1.68 -5.30 5.20
CA LEU A 94 2.78 -4.99 4.31
C LEU A 94 3.20 -3.54 4.54
N THR A 95 4.45 -3.31 4.92
CA THR A 95 5.03 -1.96 4.87
C THR A 95 5.82 -1.81 3.58
N VAL A 96 5.46 -0.80 2.78
CA VAL A 96 6.16 -0.44 1.55
C VAL A 96 6.80 0.92 1.76
N VAL A 97 8.13 0.96 1.83
CA VAL A 97 8.90 2.20 1.75
C VAL A 97 9.19 2.48 0.28
N VAL A 98 8.78 3.65 -0.19
CA VAL A 98 8.81 3.99 -1.61
C VAL A 98 10.12 4.69 -2.02
N PRO A 99 10.48 4.68 -3.31
CA PRO A 99 11.63 5.44 -3.81
C PRO A 99 11.55 6.93 -3.47
N GLY A 100 12.71 7.59 -3.31
CA GLY A 100 12.77 9.02 -2.97
C GLY A 100 12.17 10.00 -4.01
N SER A 101 11.81 9.52 -5.20
CA SER A 101 11.07 10.28 -6.22
C SER A 101 9.57 10.41 -5.91
N PHE A 102 9.06 9.64 -4.95
CA PHE A 102 7.66 9.63 -4.55
C PHE A 102 7.34 10.78 -3.60
N LEU A 103 6.07 11.21 -3.57
CA LEU A 103 5.64 12.32 -2.71
C LEU A 103 5.20 11.87 -1.31
N TYR A 104 5.38 10.60 -0.97
CA TYR A 104 5.11 10.01 0.34
C TYR A 104 6.29 9.15 0.77
N ASP A 105 6.38 8.83 2.06
CA ASP A 105 7.51 8.15 2.64
C ASP A 105 7.32 6.62 2.62
N TYR A 106 6.13 6.17 3.04
CA TYR A 106 5.77 4.77 3.09
C TYR A 106 4.25 4.57 3.14
N VAL A 107 3.83 3.35 2.82
CA VAL A 107 2.45 2.87 2.98
C VAL A 107 2.45 1.62 3.84
N ILE A 108 1.54 1.54 4.80
CA ILE A 108 1.23 0.32 5.53
C ILE A 108 -0.10 -0.19 4.99
N VAL A 109 -0.13 -1.43 4.53
CA VAL A 109 -1.30 -2.08 3.95
C VAL A 109 -1.67 -3.28 4.81
N THR A 110 -2.82 -3.21 5.48
CA THR A 110 -3.42 -4.34 6.22
C THR A 110 -4.48 -5.02 5.34
N SER A 111 -5.23 -5.96 5.92
CA SER A 111 -6.29 -6.67 5.18
C SER A 111 -7.34 -5.73 4.59
N ASN A 112 -7.80 -4.73 5.33
CA ASN A 112 -8.95 -3.86 4.99
C ASN A 112 -8.68 -2.37 5.25
N LYS A 113 -7.46 -2.01 5.63
CA LYS A 113 -7.07 -0.63 5.92
C LYS A 113 -5.66 -0.39 5.40
N SER A 114 -5.42 0.81 4.89
CA SER A 114 -4.10 1.28 4.52
C SER A 114 -3.82 2.64 5.14
N GLU A 115 -2.55 2.89 5.43
CA GLU A 115 -2.06 4.16 5.97
C GLU A 115 -0.91 4.67 5.12
N VAL A 116 -1.04 5.89 4.60
CA VAL A 116 -0.02 6.56 3.79
C VAL A 116 0.61 7.64 4.64
N ALA A 117 1.91 7.54 4.89
CA ALA A 117 2.66 8.57 5.60
C ALA A 117 3.39 9.46 4.61
N MET A 118 3.21 10.79 4.76
CA MET A 118 3.89 11.77 3.92
C MET A 118 4.23 13.05 4.69
N SER A 119 5.03 13.92 4.08
CA SER A 119 5.35 15.24 4.63
C SER A 119 4.10 16.09 4.84
N ALA A 120 3.98 16.72 6.01
CA ALA A 120 2.87 17.65 6.33
C ALA A 120 2.84 18.92 5.45
N LYS A 121 3.90 19.19 4.69
CA LYS A 121 3.95 20.33 3.75
C LYS A 121 3.20 20.07 2.44
N ARG A 122 2.90 18.80 2.16
CA ARG A 122 2.25 18.37 0.94
C ARG A 122 0.74 18.40 1.10
N LYS A 123 0.04 18.46 -0.02
CA LYS A 123 -1.42 18.38 -0.07
C LYS A 123 -1.85 17.09 -0.75
N ALA A 124 -3.00 16.59 -0.34
CA ALA A 124 -3.62 15.43 -0.94
C ALA A 124 -5.07 15.73 -1.29
N TYR A 125 -5.52 15.23 -2.43
CA TYR A 125 -6.86 15.44 -2.97
C TYR A 125 -7.45 14.10 -3.36
N LEU A 126 -8.70 13.87 -2.95
CA LEU A 126 -9.45 12.68 -3.32
C LEU A 126 -10.28 12.95 -4.58
N GLU A 127 -10.14 12.07 -5.56
CA GLU A 127 -11.07 11.94 -6.69
C GLU A 127 -11.73 10.55 -6.61
N GLU A 128 -13.05 10.52 -6.63
CA GLU A 128 -13.81 9.28 -6.75
C GLU A 128 -14.26 9.12 -8.20
N THR A 129 -13.90 7.98 -8.80
CA THR A 129 -14.34 7.60 -10.13
C THR A 129 -15.38 6.48 -10.05
N GLU A 130 -15.94 6.08 -11.19
CA GLU A 130 -16.84 4.92 -11.24
C GLU A 130 -16.20 3.60 -10.78
N LYS A 131 -14.85 3.53 -10.79
CA LYS A 131 -14.07 2.29 -10.56
C LYS A 131 -13.12 2.35 -9.37
N SER A 132 -12.75 3.54 -8.90
CA SER A 132 -11.67 3.69 -7.92
C SER A 132 -11.78 4.96 -7.09
N SER A 133 -11.07 4.95 -5.96
CA SER A 133 -10.77 6.14 -5.15
C SER A 133 -9.30 6.49 -5.38
N ILE A 134 -9.03 7.67 -5.95
CA ILE A 134 -7.68 8.11 -6.34
C ILE A 134 -7.26 9.27 -5.45
N ILE A 135 -6.12 9.15 -4.78
CA ILE A 135 -5.53 10.20 -3.97
C ILE A 135 -4.38 10.83 -4.76
N TYR A 136 -4.55 12.09 -5.18
CA TYR A 136 -3.49 12.88 -5.83
C TYR A 136 -2.67 13.62 -4.80
N LEU A 137 -1.35 13.60 -4.96
CA LEU A 137 -0.38 14.19 -4.05
C LEU A 137 0.33 15.37 -4.73
N LEU A 138 0.41 16.51 -4.05
CA LEU A 138 1.08 17.75 -4.49
C LEU A 138 2.15 18.18 -3.48
#